data_AF-A0A0D8LBY7-F1
#
_entry.id   AF-A0A0D8LBY7-F1
#
_cell.length_a   1.000
_cell.length_b   1.000
_cell.length_c   1.000
_cell.angle_alpha   90.00
_cell.angle_beta   90.00
_cell.angle_gamma   90.00
#
_symmetry.space_group_name_H-M   'P 1'
#
loop_
_entity.id
_entity.type
_entity.pdbx_description
1 polymer ?
#
loop_
_entity_poly.entity_id
_entity_poly.type
_entity_poly.pdbx_seq_one_letter_code
_entity_poly.pdbx_strand_id
1 'polypeptide(L)' 'MSGQSNYLPAGLPHNRALWPVEYQEKEQLDLAASRLIKQLRMQKIHRTAVLVAIEKTPADQQSFFRERLNYWQEVMK' A
#
# COMPACT_ATOMS: atom_id res chain seq x y z
N MET A 1 -9.61 12.82 4.16
CA MET A 1 -9.38 11.63 5.01
C MET A 1 -8.30 11.98 6.01
N SER A 2 -8.69 12.49 7.18
CA SER A 2 -7.79 13.00 8.23
C SER A 2 -7.61 11.94 9.33
N GLY A 3 -7.09 10.78 8.95
CA GLY A 3 -6.80 9.69 9.88
C GLY A 3 -5.50 9.03 9.49
N GLN A 4 -4.64 8.83 10.48
CA GLN A 4 -3.44 8.01 10.34
C GLN A 4 -3.86 6.60 9.88
N SER A 5 -3.12 6.00 8.94
CA SER A 5 -3.46 4.67 8.42
C SER A 5 -3.56 3.65 9.55
N ASN A 6 -4.53 2.74 9.47
CA ASN A 6 -4.85 1.74 10.51
C ASN A 6 -3.67 0.84 10.91
N TYR A 7 -2.67 0.67 10.04
CA TYR A 7 -1.48 -0.15 10.28
C TYR A 7 -0.34 0.62 10.96
N LEU A 8 -0.48 1.93 11.19
CA LEU A 8 0.52 2.76 11.85
C LEU A 8 0.13 2.99 13.32
N PRO A 9 1.08 2.92 14.26
CA PRO A 9 0.81 3.19 15.67
C PRO A 9 0.51 4.67 15.90
N ALA A 10 -0.36 4.96 16.87
CA ALA A 10 -0.64 6.33 17.29
C ALA A 10 0.64 7.02 17.80
N GLY A 11 0.77 8.32 17.54
CA GLY A 11 1.87 9.14 18.08
C GLY A 11 3.15 9.13 17.23
N LEU A 12 3.14 8.59 16.01
CA LEU A 12 4.24 8.82 15.08
C LEU A 12 4.41 10.31 14.78
N PRO A 13 5.65 10.80 14.64
CA PRO A 13 5.89 12.19 14.29
C PRO A 13 5.30 12.51 12.92
N HIS A 14 4.87 13.75 12.71
CA HIS A 14 4.36 14.18 11.40
C HIS A 14 5.40 14.01 10.28
N ASN A 15 6.69 14.19 10.61
CA ASN A 15 7.78 13.98 9.67
C ASN A 15 8.06 12.48 9.48
N ARG A 16 7.72 11.97 8.28
CA ARG A 16 7.91 10.57 7.87
C ARG A 16 9.37 10.12 7.85
N ALA A 17 10.32 11.04 7.63
CA ALA A 17 11.74 10.71 7.65
C ALA A 17 12.24 10.30 9.05
N LEU A 18 11.49 10.65 10.10
CA LEU A 18 11.78 10.25 11.47
C LEU A 18 11.14 8.91 11.85
N TRP A 19 10.39 8.28 10.95
CA TRP A 19 9.74 7.01 11.25
C TRP A 19 10.77 5.87 11.29
N PRO A 20 10.55 4.85 12.13
CA PRO A 20 11.20 3.55 11.96
C PRO A 20 11.08 3.04 10.52
N VAL A 21 12.14 2.39 10.03
CA VAL A 21 12.22 1.89 8.64
C VAL A 21 11.02 1.02 8.27
N GLU A 22 10.58 0.14 9.19
CA GLU A 22 9.41 -0.72 8.99
C GLU A 22 8.15 0.08 8.59
N TYR A 23 7.89 1.23 9.22
CA TYR A 23 6.72 2.04 8.92
C TYR A 23 6.88 2.85 7.63
N GLN A 24 8.11 3.24 7.29
CA GLN A 24 8.39 3.84 5.99
C GLN A 24 8.13 2.85 4.86
N GLU A 25 8.61 1.61 5.00
CA GLU A 25 8.39 0.54 4.03
C GLU A 25 6.91 0.20 3.87
N LYS A 26 6.18 0.06 4.98
CA LYS A 26 4.72 -0.13 4.97
C LYS A 26 4.00 1.02 4.27
N GLU A 27 4.44 2.26 4.48
CA GLU A 27 3.87 3.40 3.77
C GLU A 27 4.14 3.33 2.25
N GLN A 28 5.37 2.98 1.84
CA GLN A 28 5.70 2.84 0.42
C GLN A 28 4.85 1.76 -0.25
N LEU A 29 4.63 0.63 0.42
CA LEU A 29 3.77 -0.45 -0.06
C LEU A 29 2.30 -0.01 -0.16
N ASP A 30 1.79 0.74 0.82
CA ASP A 30 0.42 1.28 0.75
C ASP A 30 0.24 2.26 -0.42
N LEU A 31 1.23 3.16 -0.63
CA LEU A 31 1.24 4.08 -1.75
C LEU A 31 1.30 3.33 -3.09
N ALA A 32 2.12 2.29 -3.18
CA ALA A 32 2.19 1.42 -4.36
C ALA A 32 0.85 0.71 -4.62
N ALA A 33 0.20 0.18 -3.57
CA ALA A 33 -1.10 -0.47 -3.69
C ALA A 33 -2.16 0.50 -4.21
N SER A 34 -2.24 1.71 -3.63
CA SER A 34 -3.18 2.75 -4.08
C SER A 34 -2.99 3.09 -5.56
N ARG A 35 -1.73 3.19 -6.01
CA ARG A 35 -1.37 3.55 -7.38
C ARG A 35 -1.76 2.43 -8.35
N LEU A 36 -1.48 1.18 -8.01
CA LEU A 36 -1.83 0.02 -8.84
C LEU A 36 -3.34 -0.10 -9.02
N ILE A 37 -4.12 -0.01 -7.94
CA ILE A 37 -5.57 -0.06 -8.03
C ILE A 37 -6.12 1.09 -8.88
N LYS A 38 -5.61 2.31 -8.68
CA LYS A 38 -5.99 3.46 -9.52
C LYS A 38 -5.68 3.22 -10.99
N GLN A 39 -4.49 2.72 -11.33
CA GLN A 39 -4.09 2.41 -12.70
C GLN A 39 -4.94 1.29 -13.32
N LEU A 40 -5.28 0.26 -12.54
CA LEU A 40 -6.15 -0.84 -12.95
C LEU A 40 -7.55 -0.33 -13.29
N ARG A 41 -8.14 0.53 -12.44
CA ARG A 41 -9.46 1.15 -12.70
C ARG A 41 -9.44 2.05 -13.94
N MET A 42 -8.35 2.77 -14.15
CA MET A 42 -8.16 3.60 -15.35
C MET A 42 -7.81 2.77 -16.60
N GLN A 43 -7.80 1.43 -16.51
CA GLN A 43 -7.44 0.50 -17.60
C GLN A 43 -6.03 0.76 -18.18
N LYS A 44 -5.14 1.37 -17.40
CA LYS A 44 -3.74 1.62 -17.80
C LYS A 44 -2.86 0.40 -17.63
N ILE A 45 -3.27 -0.52 -16.77
CA ILE A 45 -2.60 -1.80 -16.52
C ILE A 45 -3.65 -2.92 -16.45
N HIS A 46 -3.19 -4.15 -16.61
CA HIS A 46 -4.01 -5.35 -16.43
C HIS A 46 -3.80 -5.96 -15.04
N ARG A 47 -4.72 -6.84 -14.64
CA ARG A 47 -4.65 -7.58 -13.37
C ARG A 47 -3.33 -8.35 -13.20
N THR A 48 -2.75 -8.84 -14.29
CA THR A 48 -1.43 -9.51 -14.29
C THR A 48 -0.32 -8.61 -13.74
N ALA A 49 -0.35 -7.30 -14.00
CA ALA A 49 0.64 -6.38 -13.46
C ALA A 49 0.57 -6.28 -11.92
N VAL A 50 -0.64 -6.41 -11.35
CA VAL A 50 -0.85 -6.45 -9.89
C VAL A 50 -0.29 -7.75 -9.31
N LEU A 51 -0.50 -8.89 -9.98
CA LEU A 51 0.05 -10.18 -9.56
C LEU A 51 1.59 -10.17 -9.56
N VAL A 52 2.19 -9.64 -10.63
CA VAL A 52 3.66 -9.49 -10.72
C VAL A 52 4.19 -8.56 -9.63
N ALA A 53 3.48 -7.49 -9.29
CA ALA A 53 3.89 -6.61 -8.19
C ALA A 53 3.88 -7.33 -6.84
N ILE A 54 2.89 -8.20 -6.60
CA ILE A 54 2.84 -9.03 -5.39
C ILE A 54 4.02 -10.02 -5.37
N GLU A 55 4.29 -10.71 -6.48
CA GLU A 55 5.40 -11.68 -6.56
C GLU A 55 6.78 -11.03 -6.36
N LYS A 56 6.96 -9.78 -6.81
CA LYS A 56 8.20 -9.01 -6.60
C LYS A 56 8.36 -8.46 -5.19
N THR A 57 7.29 -8.43 -4.40
CA THR A 57 7.34 -7.94 -3.02
C THR A 57 7.98 -9.02 -2.13
N PRO A 58 8.89 -8.64 -1.20
CA PRO A 58 9.45 -9.57 -0.22
C PRO A 58 8.38 -10.40 0.51
N ALA A 59 8.64 -11.69 0.74
CA ALA A 59 7.63 -12.64 1.20
C ALA A 59 6.98 -12.26 2.55
N ASP A 60 7.75 -11.65 3.43
CA ASP A 60 7.35 -11.08 4.72
C ASP A 60 6.41 -9.87 4.58
N GLN A 61 6.45 -9.16 3.45
CA GLN A 61 5.65 -7.98 3.16
C GLN A 61 4.44 -8.25 2.23
N GLN A 62 4.39 -9.42 1.57
CA GLN A 62 3.33 -9.77 0.63
C GLN A 62 1.93 -9.79 1.26
N SER A 63 1.81 -10.28 2.49
CA SER A 63 0.54 -10.34 3.23
C SER A 63 -0.04 -8.94 3.42
N PHE A 64 0.79 -8.02 3.93
CA PHE A 64 0.44 -6.61 4.09
C PHE A 64 0.08 -5.97 2.75
N PHE A 65 0.88 -6.19 1.71
CA PHE A 65 0.62 -5.59 0.40
C PHE A 65 -0.71 -6.05 -0.20
N ARG A 66 -1.06 -7.34 -0.06
CA ARG A 66 -2.38 -7.88 -0.47
C ARG A 66 -3.52 -7.25 0.31
N GLU A 67 -3.37 -7.06 1.61
CA GLU A 67 -4.37 -6.37 2.43
C GLU A 67 -4.61 -4.94 1.93
N ARG A 68 -3.53 -4.20 1.64
CA ARG A 68 -3.64 -2.82 1.13
C ARG A 68 -4.27 -2.77 -0.27
N LEU A 69 -3.94 -3.71 -1.16
CA LEU A 69 -4.59 -3.81 -2.47
C LEU A 69 -6.10 -4.02 -2.34
N ASN A 70 -6.54 -4.92 -1.45
CA ASN A 70 -7.95 -5.16 -1.19
C ASN A 70 -8.64 -3.93 -0.59
N TYR A 71 -8.01 -3.27 0.38
CA TYR A 71 -8.51 -2.03 0.97
C TYR A 71 -8.76 -0.95 -0.09
N TRP A 72 -7.78 -0.70 -0.96
CA TRP A 72 -7.94 0.30 -2.01
C TRP A 72 -8.96 -0.11 -3.08
N GLN A 73 -9.10 -1.40 -3.34
CA GLN A 73 -10.15 -1.90 -4.22
C GLN A 73 -11.55 -1.61 -3.65
N GLU A 74 -11.74 -1.67 -2.33
CA GLU A 74 -13.00 -1.34 -1.67
C GLU A 74 -13.25 0.17 -1.58
N VAL A 75 -12.23 0.93 -1.19
CA VAL A 75 -12.30 2.40 -1.07
C VAL A 75 -12.52 3.06 -2.43
N MET A 76 -11.93 2.49 -3.48
CA MET A 76 -12.13 2.92 -4.85
C MET A 76 -13.17 2.04 -5.55
N LYS A 77 -14.27 1.65 -4.91
CA LYS A 77 -15.49 1.28 -5.65
C LYS A 77 -16.16 2.55 -6.14
#